data_AF-A0AAW8E729-F1
#
_entry.id   AF-A0AAW8E729-F1
#
_cell.length_a   1.000
_cell.length_b   1.000
_cell.length_c   1.000
_cell.angle_alpha   90.00
_cell.angle_beta   90.00
_cell.angle_gamma   90.00
#
_symmetry.space_group_name_H-M   'P 1'
#
loop_
_entity.id
_entity.type
_entity.pdbx_description
1 polymer ?
#
loop_
_entity_poly.entity_id
_entity_poly.type
_entity_poly.pdbx_seq_one_letter_code
_entity_poly.pdbx_strand_id
1 'polypeptide(L)' 'MLTISNQFSVAKTFLKFEDASRMKPSPHYERVPDVTEELVQFMVLTRDGAGYLVDRCSERRESAKALSRRDNLRNT' A
#
# COMPACT_ATOMS: atom_id res chain seq x y z
N MET A 1 -0.94 2.48 4.10
CA MET A 1 -0.98 2.31 2.63
C MET A 1 0.36 2.72 2.08
N LEU A 2 0.96 1.88 1.23
CA LEU A 2 2.23 2.17 0.55
C LEU A 2 1.97 2.08 -0.95
N THR A 3 2.19 3.19 -1.66
CA THR A 3 1.91 3.31 -3.09
C THR A 3 3.20 3.01 -3.86
N ILE A 4 3.15 2.04 -4.77
CA ILE A 4 4.25 1.76 -5.68
C ILE A 4 4.39 2.88 -6.72
N SER A 5 5.59 3.07 -7.26
CA SER A 5 5.87 4.22 -8.15
C SER A 5 5.33 3.99 -9.55
N ASN A 6 5.38 2.75 -10.04
CA ASN A 6 4.82 2.41 -11.33
C ASN A 6 3.28 2.38 -11.29
N GLN A 7 2.67 2.91 -12.34
CA GLN A 7 1.22 3.07 -12.44
C GLN A 7 0.74 2.74 -13.85
N PHE A 8 -0.51 2.27 -13.93
CA PHE A 8 -1.13 1.89 -15.18
C PHE A 8 -2.29 2.82 -15.53
N SER A 9 -2.20 3.48 -16.68
CA SER A 9 -3.26 4.35 -17.22
C SER A 9 -3.44 4.06 -18.71
N VAL A 10 -4.70 3.84 -19.11
CA VAL A 10 -5.10 3.52 -20.48
C VAL A 10 -6.09 4.55 -20.97
N ALA A 11 -5.75 5.22 -22.07
CA ALA A 11 -6.67 6.14 -22.74
C ALA A 11 -7.67 5.36 -23.60
N LYS A 12 -8.93 5.84 -23.66
CA LYS A 12 -10.00 5.26 -24.48
C LYS A 12 -10.15 3.75 -24.29
N THR A 13 -10.26 3.33 -23.03
CA THR A 13 -10.32 1.93 -22.60
C THR A 13 -11.33 1.11 -23.40
N PHE A 14 -12.49 1.66 -23.76
CA PHE A 14 -13.52 0.99 -24.57
C PHE A 14 -13.05 0.48 -25.95
N LEU A 15 -11.98 1.03 -26.52
CA LEU A 15 -11.41 0.57 -27.80
C LEU A 15 -10.36 -0.55 -27.64
N LYS A 16 -9.88 -0.74 -26.41
CA LYS A 16 -8.73 -1.60 -26.09
C LYS A 16 -9.14 -3.01 -25.67
N PHE A 17 -10.44 -3.29 -25.57
CA PHE A 17 -10.99 -4.60 -25.25
C PHE A 17 -11.66 -5.24 -26.46
N GLU A 18 -11.62 -6.57 -26.52
CA GLU A 18 -12.37 -7.41 -27.45
C GLU A 18 -13.73 -7.79 -26.84
N ASP A 19 -14.64 -8.34 -27.64
CA ASP A 19 -15.99 -8.72 -27.19
C ASP A 19 -15.99 -9.75 -26.05
N ALA A 20 -14.93 -10.56 -25.94
CA ALA A 20 -14.71 -11.49 -24.83
C ALA A 20 -14.19 -10.80 -23.54
N SER A 21 -14.25 -9.47 -23.45
CA SER A 21 -13.71 -8.66 -22.33
C SER A 21 -12.21 -8.86 -22.08
N ARG A 22 -11.46 -9.29 -23.10
CA ARG A 22 -10.00 -9.43 -23.06
C ARG A 22 -9.34 -8.20 -23.66
N MET A 23 -8.28 -7.71 -23.02
CA MET A 23 -7.51 -6.58 -23.54
C MET A 23 -6.71 -7.03 -24.78
N LYS A 24 -6.75 -6.21 -25.84
CA LYS A 24 -6.00 -6.44 -27.07
C LYS A 24 -4.49 -6.33 -26.82
N PRO A 25 -3.65 -7.12 -27.50
CA PRO A 25 -2.21 -6.93 -27.51
C PRO A 25 -1.88 -5.51 -27.93
N SER A 26 -1.20 -4.76 -27.06
CA SER A 26 -0.84 -3.36 -27.29
C SER A 26 0.29 -2.94 -26.34
N PRO A 27 0.99 -1.83 -26.62
CA PRO A 27 2.02 -1.33 -25.71
C PRO A 27 1.51 -1.03 -24.29
N HIS A 28 0.20 -0.76 -24.13
CA HIS A 28 -0.40 -0.63 -22.81
C HIS A 28 -0.50 -1.99 -22.11
N TYR A 29 -0.90 -3.04 -22.82
CA TYR A 29 -0.98 -4.38 -22.24
C TYR A 29 0.38 -4.88 -21.74
N GLU A 30 1.45 -4.56 -22.45
CA GLU A 30 2.83 -4.91 -22.08
C GLU A 30 3.30 -4.28 -20.77
N ARG A 31 2.69 -3.17 -20.32
CA ARG A 31 3.05 -2.53 -19.04
C ARG A 31 2.33 -3.12 -17.82
N VAL A 32 1.31 -3.95 -18.04
CA VAL A 32 0.55 -4.56 -16.94
C VAL A 32 1.43 -5.52 -16.13
N PRO A 33 2.20 -6.44 -16.76
CA PRO A 33 3.14 -7.30 -16.05
C PRO A 33 4.12 -6.51 -15.17
N ASP A 34 4.73 -5.45 -15.69
CA ASP A 34 5.70 -4.63 -14.94
C ASP A 34 5.11 -4.05 -13.65
N VAL A 35 3.89 -3.50 -13.72
CA VAL A 35 3.20 -2.92 -12.55
C VAL A 35 2.85 -4.02 -11.54
N THR A 36 2.39 -5.18 -12.02
CA THR A 36 2.04 -6.30 -11.13
C THR A 36 3.27 -6.93 -10.49
N GLU A 37 4.39 -7.00 -11.21
CA GLU A 37 5.66 -7.49 -10.67
C GLU A 37 6.18 -6.54 -9.58
N GLU A 38 6.22 -5.23 -9.85
CA GLU A 38 6.62 -4.23 -8.85
C GLU A 38 5.72 -4.32 -7.60
N LEU A 39 4.40 -4.46 -7.78
CA LEU A 39 3.47 -4.62 -6.65
C LEU A 39 3.80 -5.84 -5.79
N VAL A 40 4.07 -6.99 -6.41
CA VAL A 40 4.41 -8.23 -5.69
C VAL A 40 5.77 -8.10 -5.01
N GLN A 41 6.76 -7.51 -5.67
CA GLN A 41 8.07 -7.25 -5.08
C GLN A 41 7.97 -6.36 -3.84
N PHE A 42 7.24 -5.24 -3.92
CA PHE A 42 7.01 -4.36 -2.77
C PHE A 42 6.22 -5.05 -1.66
N MET A 43 5.25 -5.89 -2.00
CA MET A 43 4.50 -6.68 -1.03
C MET A 43 5.43 -7.63 -0.26
N VAL A 44 6.26 -8.40 -0.96
CA VAL A 44 7.24 -9.31 -0.33
C VAL A 44 8.24 -8.53 0.51
N LEU A 45 8.71 -7.38 0.02
CA LEU A 45 9.67 -6.54 0.74
C LEU A 45 9.11 -5.95 2.05
N THR A 46 7.83 -5.58 2.06
CA THR A 46 7.26 -4.79 3.16
C THR A 46 6.42 -5.61 4.15
N ARG A 47 5.89 -6.77 3.75
CA ARG A 47 4.92 -7.53 4.57
C ARG A 47 5.48 -7.95 5.94
N ASP A 48 6.72 -8.42 5.99
CA ASP A 48 7.30 -8.96 7.23
C ASP A 48 7.79 -7.82 8.16
N GLY A 49 8.13 -6.66 7.59
CA GLY A 49 8.54 -5.45 8.31
C GLY A 49 7.40 -4.48 8.65
N ALA A 50 6.15 -4.79 8.27
CA ALA A 50 5.03 -3.86 8.35
C ALA A 50 4.81 -3.33 9.77
N GLY A 51 4.98 -4.17 10.81
CA GLY A 51 4.84 -3.77 12.21
C GLY A 51 5.83 -2.68 12.64
N TYR A 52 7.07 -2.75 12.16
CA TYR A 52 8.07 -1.72 12.44
C TYR A 52 7.80 -0.44 11.64
N LEU A 53 7.39 -0.57 10.37
CA LEU A 53 7.12 0.58 9.50
C LEU A 53 5.96 1.46 9.99
N VAL A 54 5.05 0.91 10.80
CA VAL A 54 3.92 1.65 11.39
C VAL A 54 4.16 2.07 12.84
N ASP A 55 5.26 1.64 13.48
CA ASP A 55 5.55 1.97 14.88
C ASP A 55 6.13 3.39 15.01
N ARG A 56 5.26 4.37 15.25
CA ARG A 56 5.65 5.80 15.28
C ARG A 56 6.07 6.28 16.67
N CYS A 57 7.16 7.05 16.71
CA CYS A 57 7.66 7.67 17.94
C CYS A 57 6.61 8.55 18.64
N SER A 58 5.78 9.28 17.88
CA SER A 58 4.72 10.14 18.42
C SER A 58 3.68 9.32 19.19
N GLU A 59 3.26 8.19 18.63
CA GLU A 59 2.26 7.30 19.23
C GLU A 59 2.79 6.67 20.52
N ARG A 60 4.05 6.19 20.52
CA ARG A 60 4.70 5.68 21.75
C ARG A 60 4.77 6.72 22.87
N ARG A 61 5.07 7.98 22.52
CA ARG A 61 5.11 9.08 23.50
C ARG A 61 3.72 9.40 24.06
N GLU A 62 2.67 9.34 23.26
CA GLU A 62 1.30 9.54 23.72
C GLU A 62 0.83 8.39 24.61
N SER A 63 1.12 7.14 24.26
CA SER A 63 0.81 5.97 25.10
C SER A 63 1.47 6.06 26.48
N ALA A 64 2.74 6.47 26.55
CA ALA A 64 3.43 6.67 27.82
C ALA A 64 2.78 7.76 28.68
N LYS A 65 2.39 8.89 28.07
CA LYS A 65 1.66 9.96 28.77
C LYS A 65 0.28 9.51 29.25
N ALA A 66 -0.45 8.76 28.43
CA ALA A 66 -1.76 8.21 28.79
C ALA A 66 -1.65 7.21 29.95
N LEU A 67 -0.60 6.37 29.94
CA LEU A 67 -0.28 5.46 31.04
C LEU A 67 -0.01 6.22 32.35
N SER A 68 0.86 7.23 32.33
CA SER A 68 1.15 8.04 33.52
C SER A 68 -0.09 8.77 34.08
N ARG A 69 -0.97 9.27 33.20
CA ARG A 69 -2.24 9.89 33.63
C ARG A 69 -3.16 8.89 34.33
N ARG A 70 -3.24 7.66 33.81
CA ARG A 70 -4.07 6.60 34.40
C ARG A 70 -3.56 6.20 35.78
N ASP A 71 -2.24 6.07 35.94
CA ASP A 71 -1.64 5.69 37.22
C ASP A 71 -1.86 6.79 38.28
N ASN A 72 -1.82 8.06 37.89
CA ASN A 72 -2.13 9.17 38.79
C ASN A 72 -3.60 9.19 39.25
N LEU A 73 -4.56 8.83 38.39
CA LEU A 73 -5.99 8.76 38.76
C LEU A 73 -6.33 7.59 39.70
N ARG A 74 -5.54 6.51 39.70
CA ARG A 74 -5.75 5.36 40.59
C ARG A 74 -5.20 5.60 41.99
N ASN A 75 -4.27 6.52 42.13
CA ASN A 75 -3.59 6.84 43.39
C ASN A 75 -4.21 8.04 44.13
N THR A 76 -5.32 8.57 43.64
CA THR A 76 -6.18 9.60 44.29
C THR A 76 -7.51 9.00 44.67
#